data_AF-A0A960YFF2-F1
#
_entry.id   AF-A0A960YFF2-F1
#
_cell.length_a   1.000
_cell.length_b   1.000
_cell.length_c   1.000
_cell.angle_alpha   90.00
_cell.angle_beta   90.00
_cell.angle_gamma   90.00
#
_symmetry.space_group_name_H-M   'P 1'
#
loop_
_entity.id
_entity.type
_entity.pdbx_description
1 polymer ?
#
loop_
_entity_poly.entity_id
_entity_poly.type
_entity_poly.pdbx_seq_one_letter_code
_entity_poly.pdbx_strand_id
1 'polypeptide(L)'
;MQDIKSNLTTIHARIEKACRKAGRKKEEVKLLLATKTVPAERILIAGECGENLIGENRVQEAVEKLEAIEHFPFERHFIGHLQSNKV
;
A
#
# COMPACT_ATOMS: atom_id res chain seq x y z
N MET A 1 -6.76 11.52 15.74
CA MET A 1 -6.62 10.78 14.47
C MET A 1 -5.13 10.69 14.17
N GLN A 2 -4.55 9.49 14.08
CA GLN A 2 -3.11 9.34 13.84
C GLN A 2 -2.75 9.74 12.41
N ASP A 3 -1.67 10.51 12.28
CA ASP A 3 -1.08 10.95 11.03
C ASP A 3 -0.48 9.78 10.24
N ILE A 4 -0.66 9.74 8.92
CA ILE A 4 -0.22 8.64 8.04
C ILE A 4 1.30 8.48 8.10
N LYS A 5 2.03 9.59 8.09
CA LYS A 5 3.50 9.60 8.18
C LYS A 5 4.01 8.99 9.49
N SER A 6 3.35 9.28 10.60
CA SER A 6 3.66 8.68 11.92
C SER A 6 3.42 7.16 11.92
N ASN A 7 2.34 6.70 11.29
CA ASN A 7 2.05 5.27 11.16
C ASN A 7 3.09 4.56 10.31
N LEU A 8 3.46 5.13 9.16
CA LEU A 8 4.51 4.58 8.29
C LEU A 8 5.85 4.49 9.02
N THR A 9 6.23 5.52 9.77
CA THR A 9 7.46 5.52 10.60
C THR A 9 7.46 4.35 11.60
N THR A 10 6.33 4.15 12.28
CA THR A 10 6.16 3.05 13.24
C THR A 10 6.22 1.68 12.56
N ILE A 11 5.61 1.54 11.39
CA ILE A 11 5.60 0.28 10.62
C ILE A 11 7.00 -0.05 10.10
N HIS A 12 7.73 0.91 9.53
CA HIS A 12 9.11 0.68 9.06
C HIS A 12 10.04 0.25 10.19
N ALA A 13 9.96 0.88 11.36
CA ALA A 13 10.73 0.47 12.53
C ALA A 13 10.40 -0.97 12.98
N ARG A 14 9.13 -1.39 12.87
CA ARG A 14 8.72 -2.77 13.15
C ARG A 14 9.27 -3.75 12.12
N ILE A 15 9.24 -3.41 10.84
CA ILE A 15 9.79 -4.24 9.75
C ILE A 15 11.29 -4.42 9.96
N GLU A 16 12.03 -3.34 10.20
CA GLU A 16 13.48 -3.40 10.42
C GLU A 16 13.84 -4.28 11.63
N LYS A 17 13.12 -4.11 12.75
CA LYS A 17 13.31 -4.94 13.95
C LYS A 17 13.03 -6.42 13.65
N ALA A 18 12.01 -6.74 12.86
CA ALA A 18 11.69 -8.11 12.48
C ALA A 18 12.75 -8.71 11.56
N CYS A 19 13.21 -7.97 10.54
CA CYS A 19 14.26 -8.40 9.63
C CYS A 19 15.57 -8.69 10.37
N ARG A 20 15.98 -7.78 11.28
CA ARG A 20 17.17 -7.98 12.13
C ARG A 20 17.06 -9.25 12.98
N LYS A 21 15.91 -9.51 13.60
CA LYS A 21 15.68 -10.73 14.39
C LYS A 21 15.75 -12.00 13.54
N ALA A 22 15.33 -11.92 12.28
CA ALA A 22 15.34 -13.05 11.34
C ALA A 22 16.68 -13.20 10.59
N GLY A 23 17.67 -12.34 10.82
CA GLY A 23 18.92 -12.34 10.05
C GLY A 23 18.75 -11.95 8.57
N ARG A 24 17.69 -11.22 8.23
CA ARG A 24 17.36 -10.81 6.86
C ARG A 24 17.63 -9.32 6.65
N LYS A 25 17.91 -8.93 5.42
CA LYS A 25 18.00 -7.52 5.03
C LYS A 25 16.60 -6.92 4.87
N LYS A 26 16.42 -5.64 5.21
CA LYS A 26 15.12 -4.96 5.12
C LYS A 26 14.63 -4.89 3.67
N GLU A 27 15.55 -4.80 2.71
CA GLU A 27 15.28 -4.70 1.28
C GLU A 27 14.63 -5.97 0.71
N GLU A 28 14.73 -7.10 1.41
CA GLU A 28 14.05 -8.34 1.04
C GLU A 28 12.56 -8.37 1.40
N VAL A 29 12.06 -7.31 2.06
CA VAL A 29 10.66 -7.18 2.48
C VAL A 29 10.09 -5.87 1.94
N LYS A 30 9.00 -5.97 1.17
CA LYS A 30 8.22 -4.81 0.72
C LYS A 30 7.03 -4.58 1.67
N LEU A 31 6.70 -3.32 1.91
CA LEU A 31 5.44 -2.92 2.54
C LEU A 31 4.40 -2.72 1.44
N LEU A 32 3.30 -3.46 1.51
CA LEU A 32 2.14 -3.27 0.63
C LEU A 32 1.02 -2.62 1.43
N LEU A 33 0.55 -1.47 0.96
CA LEU A 33 -0.55 -0.74 1.60
C LEU A 33 -1.88 -1.31 1.14
N ALA A 34 -2.64 -1.94 2.03
CA ALA A 34 -4.01 -2.35 1.72
C ALA A 34 -4.92 -1.11 1.69
N THR A 35 -5.35 -0.70 0.51
CA THR A 35 -6.05 0.58 0.28
C THR A 35 -7.55 0.43 0.02
N LYS A 36 -8.10 -0.78 0.18
CA LYS A 36 -9.55 -1.02 0.16
C LYS A 36 -10.26 -0.04 1.11
N THR A 37 -11.37 0.55 0.66
CA THR A 37 -12.13 1.56 1.42
C THR A 37 -11.36 2.81 1.87
N VAL A 38 -10.12 3.03 1.41
CA VAL A 38 -9.33 4.23 1.73
C VAL A 38 -9.50 5.27 0.61
N PRO A 39 -9.81 6.55 0.94
CA PRO A 39 -9.88 7.64 -0.03
C PRO A 39 -8.53 7.91 -0.72
N ALA A 40 -8.58 8.35 -1.98
CA ALA A 40 -7.40 8.66 -2.81
C ALA A 40 -6.43 9.65 -2.12
N GLU A 41 -6.95 10.70 -1.48
CA GLU A 41 -6.16 11.70 -0.76
C GLU A 41 -5.19 11.07 0.26
N ARG A 42 -5.66 10.07 1.01
CA ARG A 42 -4.83 9.38 2.01
C ARG A 42 -3.77 8.48 1.37
N ILE A 43 -4.07 7.93 0.20
CA ILE A 43 -3.13 7.11 -0.58
C ILE A 43 -2.02 8.02 -1.12
N LEU A 44 -2.38 9.20 -1.63
CA LEU A 44 -1.43 10.20 -2.10
C LEU A 44 -0.49 10.68 -0.99
N ILE A 45 -0.99 10.92 0.23
CA ILE A 45 -0.13 11.26 1.39
C ILE A 45 0.89 10.15 1.66
N ALA A 46 0.50 8.87 1.52
CA ALA A 46 1.44 7.76 1.66
C ALA A 46 2.47 7.74 0.50
N GLY A 47 2.02 8.07 -0.72
CA GLY A 47 2.88 8.29 -1.89
C GLY A 47 3.94 9.36 -1.67
N GLU A 48 3.55 10.52 -1.13
CA GLU A 48 4.44 11.61 -0.76
C GLU A 48 5.44 11.22 0.34
N CYS A 49 5.08 10.24 1.17
CA CYS A 49 5.98 9.64 2.16
C CYS A 49 6.94 8.59 1.58
N GLY A 50 6.90 8.35 0.26
CA GLY A 50 7.78 7.44 -0.45
C GLY A 50 7.25 6.02 -0.63
N GLU A 51 6.00 5.75 -0.26
CA GLU A 51 5.37 4.46 -0.53
C GLU A 51 4.90 4.39 -1.98
N ASN A 52 5.11 3.25 -2.63
CA ASN A 52 4.73 3.07 -4.03
C ASN A 52 4.04 1.73 -4.30
N LEU A 53 3.70 0.94 -3.30
CA LEU A 53 3.05 -0.36 -3.48
C LEU A 53 1.70 -0.41 -2.76
N ILE A 54 0.63 -0.57 -3.53
CA ILE A 54 -0.74 -0.60 -3.02
C ILE A 54 -1.48 -1.88 -3.40
N GLY A 55 -2.47 -2.25 -2.59
CA GLY A 55 -3.29 -3.44 -2.75
C GLY A 55 -4.78 -3.17 -2.67
N GLU A 56 -5.52 -3.58 -3.69
CA GLU A 56 -6.98 -3.51 -3.75
C GLU A 56 -7.63 -4.89 -3.68
N ASN A 57 -8.83 -4.95 -3.10
CA ASN A 57 -9.56 -6.22 -2.91
C ASN A 57 -10.77 -6.38 -3.84
N ARG A 58 -11.19 -5.32 -4.53
CA ARG A 58 -12.38 -5.28 -5.38
C ARG A 58 -12.11 -4.45 -6.62
N VAL A 59 -12.39 -5.01 -7.80
CA VAL A 59 -12.08 -4.37 -9.10
C VAL A 59 -12.84 -3.05 -9.24
N GLN A 60 -14.12 -3.02 -8.84
CA GLN A 60 -14.95 -1.80 -8.92
C GLN A 60 -14.38 -0.65 -8.08
N GLU A 61 -13.98 -0.93 -6.83
CA GLU A 61 -13.38 0.08 -5.95
C GLU A 61 -11.99 0.52 -6.44
N ALA A 62 -11.29 -0.35 -7.18
CA ALA A 62 -10.00 -0.05 -7.74
C ALA A 62 -10.13 0.97 -8.89
N VAL A 63 -11.02 0.77 -9.86
CA VAL A 63 -11.07 1.62 -11.08
C VAL A 63 -11.16 3.11 -10.77
N GLU A 64 -12.21 3.54 -10.07
CA GLU A 64 -12.45 4.97 -9.77
C GLU A 64 -11.29 5.60 -8.95
N LYS A 65 -10.72 4.81 -8.04
CA LYS A 65 -9.63 5.27 -7.17
C LYS A 65 -8.30 5.35 -7.89
N LEU A 66 -8.03 4.39 -8.77
CA LEU A 66 -6.80 4.28 -9.54
C LEU A 66 -6.65 5.39 -10.57
N GLU A 67 -7.77 5.88 -11.12
CA GLU A 67 -7.81 7.09 -11.95
C GLU A 67 -7.40 8.33 -11.13
N ALA A 68 -7.95 8.50 -9.92
CA ALA A 68 -7.65 9.65 -9.06
C ALA A 68 -6.17 9.73 -8.61
N ILE A 69 -5.43 8.61 -8.63
CA ILE A 69 -4.03 8.53 -8.21
C ILE A 69 -3.09 8.18 -9.38
N GLU A 70 -3.54 8.24 -10.63
CA GLU A 70 -2.77 7.81 -11.81
C GLU A 70 -1.47 8.61 -12.02
N HIS A 71 -1.44 9.86 -11.58
CA HIS A 71 -0.26 10.72 -11.66
C HIS A 71 0.87 10.31 -10.70
N PHE A 72 0.63 9.39 -9.76
CA PHE A 72 1.66 8.83 -8.88
C PHE A 72 2.09 7.43 -9.36
N PRO A 73 3.39 7.09 -9.35
CA PRO A 73 3.91 5.84 -9.90
C PRO A 73 3.70 4.64 -8.95
N PHE A 74 2.46 4.35 -8.58
CA PHE A 74 2.12 3.20 -7.74
C PHE A 74 2.21 1.87 -8.53
N GLU A 75 2.97 0.92 -8.01
CA GLU A 75 2.83 -0.51 -8.26
C GLU A 75 1.51 -0.98 -7.60
N ARG A 76 0.64 -1.63 -8.39
CA ARG A 76 -0.74 -1.96 -7.99
C ARG A 76 -0.93 -3.46 -8.00
N HIS A 77 -1.31 -4.02 -6.85
CA HIS A 77 -1.60 -5.44 -6.72
C HIS A 77 -3.09 -5.65 -6.44
N PHE A 78 -3.69 -6.66 -7.05
CA PHE A 78 -5.00 -7.14 -6.64
C PHE A 78 -4.80 -8.26 -5.61
N ILE A 79 -5.26 -8.06 -4.38
CA ILE A 79 -5.08 -8.99 -3.24
C ILE A 79 -6.40 -9.59 -2.76
N GLY A 80 -7.49 -9.36 -3.51
CA GLY A 80 -8.81 -9.91 -3.24
C GLY A 80 -9.09 -11.20 -4.01
N HIS A 81 -10.27 -11.77 -3.77
CA HIS A 81 -10.79 -12.85 -4.59
C HIS A 81 -11.27 -12.29 -5.94
N LEU A 82 -10.69 -12.77 -7.05
CA LEU A 82 -11.05 -12.36 -8.39
C LEU A 82 -12.11 -13.32 -8.96
N GLN A 83 -13.32 -12.79 -9.19
CA GLN A 83 -14.38 -13.55 -9.86
C GLN A 83 -14.06 -13.66 -11.35
N SER A 84 -14.34 -14.82 -11.97
CA SER A 84 -13.97 -15.10 -13.37
C SER A 84 -14.53 -14.10 -14.40
N ASN A 85 -15.61 -13.39 -14.05
CA ASN A 85 -16.23 -12.36 -14.90
C ASN A 85 -15.66 -10.95 -14.69
N LYS A 86 -14.54 -10.80 -13.97
CA LYS A 86 -13.89 -9.52 -13.65
C LYS A 86 -12.39 -9.50 -14.01
N VAL A 87 -11.97 -10.40 -14.89
CA VAL A 87 -10.62 -10.45 -15.51
C VAL A 87 -10.60 -9.51 -16.71
#